data_AF-A0A936NIN6-F1
#
_entry.id   AF-A0A936NIN6-F1
#
_cell.length_a   1.000
_cell.length_b   1.000
_cell.length_c   1.000
_cell.angle_alpha   90.00
_cell.angle_beta   90.00
_cell.angle_gamma   90.00
#
_symmetry.space_group_name_H-M   'P 1'
#
loop_
_entity.id
_entity.type
_entity.pdbx_description
1 polymer ?
#
loop_
_entity_poly.entity_id
_entity_poly.type
_entity_poly.pdbx_seq_one_letter_code
_entity_poly.pdbx_strand_id
1 'polypeptide(L)'
;MPEFFPATPDEFHALKTEFRHHLDTFYAGLKLAPPYESVEKAVRTLTTTVHGLPIEEQTRVLTDPVLRWRQFQRAFEASGLSKKHRGIIAGLVRDRSAVSLPAEYDHFLEFFRLEGHGQSNG
;
A
#
# COMPACT_ATOMS: atom_id res chain seq x y z
N MET A 1 -6.76 29.61 18.73
CA MET A 1 -5.69 28.60 18.60
C MET A 1 -6.37 27.28 18.29
N PRO A 2 -6.15 26.64 17.12
CA PRO A 2 -6.68 25.31 16.88
C PRO A 2 -5.86 24.29 17.69
N GLU A 3 -6.55 23.42 18.42
CA GLU A 3 -5.95 22.34 19.20
C GLU A 3 -5.57 21.20 18.25
N PHE A 4 -4.28 20.94 18.09
CA PHE A 4 -3.78 19.78 17.37
C PHE A 4 -3.88 18.57 18.31
N PHE A 5 -4.97 17.81 18.21
CA PHE A 5 -5.05 16.53 18.90
C PHE A 5 -4.04 15.57 18.27
N PRO A 6 -3.10 15.00 19.05
CA PRO A 6 -2.23 13.95 18.52
C PRO A 6 -3.10 12.79 18.05
N ALA A 7 -2.72 12.20 16.92
CA ALA A 7 -3.35 11.01 16.38
C ALA A 7 -3.52 9.97 17.50
N THR A 8 -4.77 9.62 17.80
CA THR A 8 -5.03 8.70 18.92
C THR A 8 -4.55 7.29 18.54
N PRO A 9 -4.19 6.44 19.52
CA PRO A 9 -3.83 5.05 19.25
C PRO A 9 -4.93 4.28 18.49
N ASP A 10 -6.18 4.73 18.60
CA ASP A 10 -7.32 4.20 17.86
C ASP A 10 -7.27 4.54 16.37
N GLU A 11 -6.88 5.77 16.00
CA GLU A 11 -6.72 6.17 14.59
C GLU A 11 -5.60 5.40 13.88
N PHE A 12 -4.48 5.16 14.58
CA PHE A 12 -3.43 4.29 14.05
C PHE A 12 -3.90 2.85 13.91
N HIS A 13 -4.76 2.38 14.81
CA HIS A 13 -5.35 1.04 14.71
C HIS A 13 -6.30 0.92 13.52
N ALA A 14 -7.13 1.94 13.30
CA ALA A 14 -7.97 2.06 12.11
C ALA A 14 -7.13 2.09 10.83
N LEU A 15 -6.07 2.89 10.78
CA LEU A 15 -5.17 3.00 9.63
C LEU A 15 -4.50 1.66 9.28
N LYS A 16 -4.01 0.93 10.29
CA LYS A 16 -3.42 -0.41 10.10
C LYS A 16 -4.44 -1.41 9.56
N THR A 17 -5.65 -1.40 10.11
CA THR A 17 -6.74 -2.30 9.71
C THR A 17 -7.19 -2.01 8.28
N GLU A 18 -7.35 -0.74 7.95
CA GLU A 18 -7.70 -0.27 6.61
C GLU A 18 -6.63 -0.69 5.59
N PHE A 19 -5.35 -0.46 5.89
CA PHE A 19 -4.27 -0.87 5.00
C PHE A 19 -4.25 -2.39 4.79
N ARG A 20 -4.45 -3.18 5.85
CA ARG A 20 -4.54 -4.64 5.74
C ARG A 20 -5.73 -5.08 4.89
N HIS A 21 -6.88 -4.41 5.02
CA HIS A 21 -8.07 -4.69 4.22
C HIS A 21 -7.86 -4.36 2.73
N HIS A 22 -7.17 -3.26 2.43
CA HIS A 22 -6.77 -2.93 1.06
C HIS A 22 -5.83 -3.98 0.47
N LEU A 23 -4.86 -4.47 1.25
CA LEU A 23 -3.97 -5.54 0.79
C LEU A 23 -4.74 -6.85 0.56
N ASP A 24 -5.63 -7.21 1.47
CA ASP A 24 -6.48 -8.39 1.31
C ASP A 24 -7.33 -8.32 0.04
N THR A 25 -8.02 -7.19 -0.17
CA THR A 25 -8.82 -6.92 -1.37
C THR A 25 -7.97 -6.96 -2.64
N PHE A 26 -6.79 -6.35 -2.62
CA PHE A 26 -5.85 -6.35 -3.73
C PHE A 26 -5.41 -7.77 -4.12
N TYR A 27 -4.94 -8.56 -3.14
CA TYR A 27 -4.50 -9.92 -3.38
C TYR A 27 -5.65 -10.85 -3.78
N ALA A 28 -6.83 -10.69 -3.17
CA ALA A 28 -8.04 -11.43 -3.54
C ALA A 28 -8.47 -11.17 -4.99
N GLY A 29 -8.45 -9.90 -5.43
CA GLY A 29 -8.76 -9.54 -6.82
C GLY A 29 -7.74 -10.08 -7.83
N LEU A 30 -6.49 -10.28 -7.40
CA LEU A 30 -5.45 -10.95 -8.19
C LEU A 30 -5.50 -12.49 -8.10
N LYS A 31 -6.44 -13.05 -7.33
CA LYS A 31 -6.54 -14.49 -7.01
C LYS A 31 -5.26 -15.05 -6.39
N LEU A 32 -4.59 -14.24 -5.57
CA LEU A 32 -3.36 -14.57 -4.88
C LEU A 32 -3.58 -14.57 -3.37
N ALA A 33 -2.82 -15.40 -2.66
CA ALA A 33 -2.79 -15.35 -1.20
C ALA A 33 -1.91 -14.17 -0.75
N PRO A 34 -2.42 -13.27 0.12
CA PRO A 34 -1.61 -12.20 0.68
C PRO A 34 -0.48 -12.81 1.54
N PRO A 35 0.79 -12.44 1.32
CA PRO A 35 1.90 -12.95 2.11
C PRO A 35 1.90 -12.30 3.50
N TYR A 36 1.37 -13.00 4.51
CA TYR A 36 1.17 -12.48 5.87
C TYR A 36 2.39 -11.74 6.42
N GLU A 37 3.59 -12.32 6.33
CA GLU A 37 4.81 -11.69 6.85
C GLU A 37 5.11 -10.33 6.20
N SER A 38 4.94 -10.24 4.88
CA SER A 38 5.19 -8.99 4.15
C SER A 38 4.09 -7.97 4.39
N VAL A 39 2.84 -8.42 4.55
CA VAL A 39 1.69 -7.57 4.95
C VAL A 39 1.94 -6.96 6.33
N GLU A 40 2.26 -7.77 7.33
CA GLU A 40 2.54 -7.30 8.70
C GLU A 40 3.74 -6.35 8.71
N LYS A 41 4.78 -6.65 7.92
CA LYS A 41 5.92 -5.74 7.76
C LYS A 41 5.51 -4.40 7.14
N ALA A 42 4.64 -4.39 6.14
CA ALA A 42 4.12 -3.17 5.53
C ALA A 42 3.33 -2.35 6.54
N VAL A 43 2.38 -2.98 7.25
CA VAL A 43 1.56 -2.34 8.29
C VAL A 43 2.44 -1.74 9.39
N ARG A 44 3.48 -2.46 9.83
CA ARG A 44 4.45 -1.96 10.79
C ARG A 44 5.24 -0.78 10.25
N THR A 45 5.73 -0.87 9.01
CA THR A 45 6.50 0.19 8.34
C THR A 45 5.68 1.46 8.17
N LEU A 46 4.41 1.33 7.77
CA LEU A 46 3.46 2.43 7.69
C LEU A 46 3.33 3.14 9.03
N THR A 47 3.05 2.38 10.10
CA THR A 47 2.86 2.95 11.44
C THR A 47 4.13 3.64 11.93
N THR A 48 5.29 3.02 11.77
CA THR A 48 6.59 3.62 12.13
C THR A 48 6.86 4.90 11.33
N THR A 49 6.53 4.91 10.03
CA THR A 49 6.71 6.08 9.17
C THR A 49 5.82 7.22 9.63
N VAL A 50 4.51 6.97 9.79
CA VAL A 50 3.53 7.99 10.19
C VAL A 50 3.83 8.48 11.62
N HIS A 51 4.13 7.59 12.56
CA HIS A 51 4.50 7.98 13.92
C HIS A 51 5.80 8.80 13.98
N GLY A 52 6.70 8.65 13.01
CA GLY A 52 7.91 9.46 12.89
C GLY A 52 7.67 10.86 12.30
N LEU A 53 6.49 11.14 11.74
CA LEU A 53 6.12 12.44 11.19
C LEU A 53 5.64 13.41 12.29
N PRO A 54 5.73 14.72 12.09
CA PRO A 54 5.10 15.69 12.99
C PRO A 54 3.58 15.47 13.07
N ILE A 55 2.98 15.81 14.22
CA ILE A 55 1.55 15.61 14.49
C ILE A 55 0.66 16.19 13.38
N GLU A 56 1.01 17.36 12.87
CA GLU A 56 0.30 18.01 11.76
C GLU A 56 0.24 17.11 10.51
N GLU A 57 1.36 16.49 10.14
CA GLU A 57 1.43 15.55 9.02
C GLU A 57 0.71 14.23 9.34
N GLN A 58 0.75 13.76 10.59
CA GLN A 58 -0.02 12.58 11.02
C GLN A 58 -1.52 12.82 10.82
N THR A 59 -2.04 13.94 11.34
CA THR A 59 -3.44 14.32 11.17
C THR A 59 -3.78 14.51 9.70
N ARG A 60 -2.87 15.07 8.89
CA ARG A 60 -3.07 15.19 7.44
C ARG A 60 -3.13 13.82 6.76
N VAL A 61 -2.29 12.86 7.11
CA VAL A 61 -2.38 11.48 6.59
C VAL A 61 -3.70 10.80 7.00
N LEU A 62 -4.20 11.11 8.19
CA LEU A 62 -5.47 10.57 8.70
C LEU A 62 -6.70 11.28 8.14
N THR A 63 -6.60 12.51 7.65
CA THR A 63 -7.74 13.26 7.09
C THR A 63 -7.73 13.34 5.57
N ASP A 64 -6.56 13.26 4.95
CA ASP A 64 -6.38 13.36 3.50
C ASP A 64 -6.16 11.95 2.90
N PRO A 65 -7.12 11.43 2.11
CA PRO A 65 -7.02 10.10 1.54
C PRO A 65 -5.86 10.00 0.52
N VAL A 66 -5.50 11.08 -0.17
CA VAL A 66 -4.40 11.07 -1.15
C VAL A 66 -3.05 10.90 -0.45
N LEU A 67 -2.83 11.61 0.65
CA LEU A 67 -1.64 11.43 1.49
C LEU A 67 -1.62 10.04 2.12
N ARG A 68 -2.77 9.54 2.56
CA ARG A 68 -2.90 8.18 3.11
C ARG A 68 -2.46 7.12 2.11
N TRP A 69 -3.00 7.16 0.90
CA TRP A 69 -2.63 6.26 -0.18
C TRP A 69 -1.13 6.34 -0.51
N ARG A 70 -0.54 7.54 -0.50
CA ARG A 70 0.91 7.69 -0.68
C ARG A 70 1.71 6.97 0.42
N GLN A 71 1.28 7.03 1.67
CA GLN A 71 1.95 6.29 2.75
C GLN A 71 1.76 4.78 2.61
N PHE A 72 0.59 4.33 2.19
CA PHE A 72 0.34 2.91 1.86
C PHE A 72 1.28 2.41 0.76
N GLN A 73 1.44 3.17 -0.33
CA GLN A 73 2.37 2.83 -1.41
C GLN A 73 3.82 2.72 -0.93
N ARG A 74 4.29 3.68 -0.13
CA ARG A 74 5.64 3.65 0.45
C ARG A 74 5.85 2.44 1.34
N ALA A 75 4.89 2.15 2.22
CA ALA A 75 4.95 0.99 3.09
C ALA A 75 4.90 -0.33 2.30
N PHE A 76 4.09 -0.38 1.24
CA PHE A 76 3.98 -1.51 0.33
C PHE A 76 5.32 -1.81 -0.35
N GLU A 77 5.95 -0.80 -0.93
CA GLU A 77 7.26 -0.93 -1.56
C GLU A 77 8.36 -1.33 -0.55
N ALA A 78 8.46 -0.60 0.57
CA ALA A 78 9.48 -0.83 1.59
C ALA A 78 9.38 -2.21 2.28
N SER A 79 8.17 -2.76 2.38
CA SER A 79 7.97 -4.12 2.89
C SER A 79 8.48 -5.21 1.95
N GLY A 80 8.57 -4.90 0.65
CA GLY A 80 8.91 -5.85 -0.40
C GLY A 80 7.70 -6.59 -0.98
N LEU A 81 6.46 -6.18 -0.66
CA LEU A 81 5.24 -6.72 -1.28
C LEU A 81 5.24 -6.53 -2.81
N SER A 82 5.79 -5.42 -3.30
CA SER A 82 5.99 -5.15 -4.74
C SER A 82 6.90 -6.18 -5.43
N LYS A 83 7.73 -6.92 -4.68
CA LYS A 83 8.59 -7.98 -5.21
C LYS A 83 7.94 -9.37 -5.12
N LYS A 84 6.94 -9.54 -4.25
CA LYS A 84 6.21 -10.80 -4.06
C LYS A 84 5.25 -11.03 -5.22
N HIS A 85 5.21 -12.25 -5.73
CA HIS A 85 4.36 -12.65 -6.86
C HIS A 85 4.54 -11.79 -8.12
N ARG A 86 5.66 -11.07 -8.24
CA ARG A 86 5.88 -10.06 -9.30
C ARG A 86 5.61 -10.57 -10.71
N GLY A 87 6.04 -11.80 -11.03
CA GLY A 87 5.89 -12.35 -12.38
C GLY A 87 4.43 -12.66 -12.71
N ILE A 88 3.68 -13.10 -11.70
CA ILE A 88 2.25 -13.39 -11.84
C ILE A 88 1.48 -12.07 -11.95
N ILE A 89 1.75 -11.12 -11.04
CA ILE A 89 1.06 -9.83 -11.01
C ILE A 89 1.39 -8.99 -12.26
N ALA A 90 2.63 -8.93 -12.71
CA ALA A 90 2.99 -8.22 -13.95
C ALA A 90 2.29 -8.82 -15.19
N GLY A 91 2.14 -10.15 -15.23
CA GLY A 91 1.35 -10.83 -16.26
C GLY A 91 -0.13 -10.45 -16.19
N LEU A 92 -0.71 -10.40 -14.99
CA LEU A 92 -2.10 -9.99 -14.75
C LEU A 92 -2.33 -8.50 -15.07
N VAL A 93 -1.37 -7.61 -14.75
CA VAL A 93 -1.47 -6.16 -15.04
C VAL A 93 -1.47 -5.90 -16.54
N ARG A 94 -0.78 -6.73 -17.33
CA ARG A 94 -0.82 -6.67 -18.79
C ARG A 94 -2.20 -7.00 -19.34
N ASP A 95 -2.92 -7.90 -18.67
CA ASP A 95 -4.30 -8.26 -18.98
C ASP A 95 -5.26 -7.65 -17.95
N ARG A 96 -5.42 -6.33 -17.97
CA ARG A 96 -6.24 -5.61 -16.97
C ARG A 96 -7.69 -6.08 -16.93
N SER A 97 -8.20 -6.67 -18.01
CA SER A 97 -9.53 -7.31 -18.04
C SER A 97 -9.60 -8.59 -17.19
N ALA A 98 -8.48 -9.29 -16.97
CA ALA A 98 -8.41 -10.45 -16.08
C ALA A 98 -8.40 -10.05 -14.58
N VAL A 99 -8.15 -8.78 -14.26
CA VAL A 99 -8.05 -8.26 -12.90
C VAL A 99 -9.32 -7.49 -12.54
N SER A 100 -10.16 -8.06 -11.69
CA SER A 100 -11.35 -7.39 -11.15
C SER A 100 -11.00 -6.52 -9.94
N LEU A 101 -10.20 -5.46 -10.15
CA LEU A 101 -9.85 -4.49 -9.11
C LEU A 101 -10.33 -3.08 -9.44
N PRO A 102 -10.82 -2.32 -8.44
CA PRO A 102 -11.13 -0.90 -8.60
C PRO A 102 -9.90 -0.08 -9.02
N ALA A 103 -10.16 1.07 -9.67
CA ALA A 103 -9.11 1.95 -10.19
C ALA A 103 -8.21 2.57 -9.10
N GLU A 104 -8.65 2.64 -7.84
CA GLU A 104 -7.79 3.10 -6.73
C GLU A 104 -6.57 2.19 -6.51
N TYR A 105 -6.70 0.90 -6.82
CA TYR A 105 -5.60 -0.06 -6.68
C TYR A 105 -4.60 0.01 -7.84
N ASP A 106 -4.85 0.84 -8.86
CA ASP A 106 -3.92 1.03 -9.96
C ASP A 106 -2.58 1.60 -9.45
N HIS A 107 -2.60 2.35 -8.35
CA HIS A 107 -1.43 2.82 -7.62
C HIS A 107 -0.51 1.69 -7.13
N PHE A 108 -1.07 0.51 -6.80
CA PHE A 108 -0.28 -0.67 -6.45
C PHE A 108 0.13 -1.46 -7.69
N LEU A 109 -0.76 -1.56 -8.69
CA LEU A 109 -0.46 -2.21 -9.96
C LEU A 109 0.67 -1.53 -10.72
N GLU A 110 0.81 -0.20 -10.59
CA GLU A 110 1.86 0.60 -11.21
C GLU A 110 3.28 0.13 -10.83
N PHE A 111 3.49 -0.31 -9.58
CA PHE A 111 4.76 -0.90 -9.14
C PHE A 111 5.15 -2.14 -9.95
N PHE A 112 4.18 -2.90 -10.44
CA PHE A 112 4.40 -4.10 -11.25
C PHE A 112 4.43 -3.79 -12.75
N ARG A 113 3.87 -2.64 -13.17
CA ARG A 113 3.87 -2.20 -14.56
C ARG A 113 5.21 -1.57 -14.96
N LEU A 114 5.76 -0.71 -14.12
CA LEU A 114 7.00 0.03 -14.41
C LEU A 114 8.24 -0.88 -14.46
N GLU A 115 8.28 -1.91 -13.63
CA GLU A 115 9.39 -2.87 -13.57
C GLU A 115 9.30 -3.98 -14.65
N GLY A 116 8.29 -3.91 -15.53
CA GLY A 116 8.10 -4.83 -16.66
C GLY A 116 8.97 -4.52 -17.88
N HIS A 117 9.73 -3.42 -17.87
CA HIS A 117 10.55 -2.97 -19.00
C HIS A 117 11.99 -2.68 -18.55
N GLY A 118 12.73 -3.72 -18.16
CA GLY A 118 14.02 -3.53 -17.51
C GLY A 118 15.01 -4.69 -17.51
N GLN A 119 15.04 -5.57 -18.53
CA GLN A 119 16.30 -6.19 -18.97
C GLN A 119 16.21 -6.71 -20.42
N SER A 120 16.41 -5.82 -21.37
CA SER A 120 17.02 -6.15 -22.67
C SER A 120 18.13 -5.13 -22.89
N ASN A 121 19.33 -5.52 -22.49
CA ASN A 121 20.58 -4.92 -22.91
C ASN A 121 21.57 -6.09 -23.07
N GLY A 122 21.94 -6.35 -24.31
CA GLY A 122 22.76 -7.47 -24.78
C GLY A 122 22.69 -7.53 -26.29
#